data_AF-D7L1Y5-F1
#
_entry.id   AF-D7L1Y5-F1
#
_cell.length_a   1.000
_cell.length_b   1.000
_cell.length_c   1.000
_cell.angle_alpha   90.00
_cell.angle_beta   90.00
_cell.angle_gamma   90.00
#
_symmetry.space_group_name_H-M   'P 1'
#
loop_
_entity.id
_entity.type
_entity.pdbx_description
1 polymer ?
#
loop_
_entity_poly.entity_id
_entity_poly.type
_entity_poly.pdbx_seq_one_letter_code
_entity_poly.pdbx_strand_id
1 'polypeptide(L)' 'MKAWVICLLVICAVVIAEPVESREYIEYGAINKCAGPNPPPGCNPPGAEQKNPTPVNEYSRGCSKIHRCRRD' A
#
# COMPACT_ATOMS: atom_id res chain seq x y z
N MET A 1 -8.36 -39.19 -17.00
CA MET A 1 -8.56 -37.91 -17.71
C MET A 1 -9.79 -37.14 -17.20
N LYS A 2 -11.02 -37.68 -17.27
CA LYS A 2 -12.24 -36.96 -16.83
C LYS A 2 -12.25 -36.54 -15.34
N ALA A 3 -11.85 -37.45 -14.43
CA ALA A 3 -11.79 -37.16 -13.00
C ALA A 3 -10.79 -36.04 -12.64
N TRP A 4 -9.68 -35.94 -13.37
CA TRP A 4 -8.68 -34.90 -13.16
C TRP A 4 -9.18 -33.51 -13.53
N VAL A 5 -9.93 -33.41 -14.64
CA VAL A 5 -10.57 -32.16 -15.06
C VAL A 5 -11.60 -31.72 -14.01
N ILE A 6 -12.38 -32.66 -13.47
CA ILE A 6 -13.35 -32.37 -12.40
C ILE A 6 -12.63 -31.88 -11.13
N CYS A 7 -11.54 -32.52 -10.71
CA CYS A 7 -10.75 -32.06 -9.56
C CYS A 7 -10.21 -30.63 -9.75
N LEU A 8 -9.68 -30.31 -10.93
CA LEU A 8 -9.16 -28.97 -11.22
C LEU A 8 -10.28 -27.91 -11.16
N LEU A 9 -11.46 -28.22 -11.69
CA LEU A 9 -12.61 -27.31 -11.65
C LEU A 9 -13.07 -27.03 -10.21
N VAL A 10 -13.08 -28.05 -9.34
CA VAL A 10 -13.43 -27.88 -7.92
C VAL A 10 -12.41 -26.99 -7.21
N ILE A 11 -11.12 -27.17 -7.46
CA ILE A 11 -10.07 -26.34 -6.85
C ILE A 11 -10.21 -24.88 -7.29
N CYS A 12 -10.43 -24.62 -8.57
CA CYS A 12 -10.64 -23.26 -9.08
C CYS A 12 -11.89 -22.61 -8.46
N ALA A 13 -12.98 -23.36 -8.30
CA ALA A 13 -14.20 -22.85 -7.68
C ALA A 13 -13.97 -22.44 -6.21
N VAL A 14 -13.19 -23.22 -5.45
CA VAL A 14 -12.86 -22.90 -4.05
C VAL A 14 -11.97 -21.65 -3.96
N VAL A 15 -10.95 -21.53 -4.81
CA VAL A 15 -10.05 -20.35 -4.79
C VAL A 15 -10.77 -19.04 -5.14
N ILE A 16 -11.80 -19.10 -5.99
CA ILE A 16 -12.60 -17.92 -6.36
C ILE A 16 -13.65 -17.58 -5.30
N ALA A 17 -14.16 -18.58 -4.57
CA ALA A 17 -15.21 -18.40 -3.57
C ALA A 17 -14.71 -17.71 -2.29
N GLU A 18 -13.42 -17.84 -1.97
CA GLU A 18 -12.82 -17.14 -0.84
C GLU A 18 -12.63 -15.66 -1.19
N PRO A 19 -13.38 -14.73 -0.54
CA PRO A 19 -13.03 -13.33 -0.66
C PRO A 19 -11.63 -13.16 -0.09
N VAL A 20 -10.72 -12.64 -0.91
CA VAL A 20 -9.41 -12.20 -0.39
C VAL A 20 -9.73 -11.10 0.63
N GLU A 21 -9.69 -11.41 1.92
CA GLU A 21 -9.75 -10.44 3.01
C GLU A 21 -8.48 -9.58 2.95
N SER A 22 -8.41 -8.75 1.92
CA SER A 22 -7.45 -7.67 1.84
C SER A 22 -8.25 -6.42 2.05
N ARG A 23 -8.23 -5.94 3.30
CA ARG A 23 -7.93 -4.56 3.68
C ARG A 23 -8.28 -4.39 5.15
N GLU A 24 -7.37 -4.81 6.00
CA GLU A 24 -7.22 -4.15 7.30
C GLU A 24 -6.81 -2.71 6.98
N TYR A 25 -7.77 -1.80 7.03
CA TYR A 25 -7.50 -0.40 6.83
C TYR A 25 -6.88 0.15 8.10
N ILE A 26 -5.71 0.76 7.96
CA ILE A 26 -5.14 1.59 9.01
C ILE A 26 -6.15 2.70 9.29
N GLU A 27 -6.56 2.83 10.55
CA GLU A 27 -7.50 3.86 10.99
C GLU A 27 -6.97 5.26 10.64
N TYR A 28 -7.88 6.15 10.24
CA TYR A 28 -7.50 7.51 9.88
C TYR A 28 -6.87 8.23 11.08
N GLY A 29 -5.56 8.48 11.02
CA GLY A 29 -4.80 9.09 12.11
C GLY A 29 -3.99 8.12 12.96
N ALA A 30 -4.06 6.81 12.72
CA ALA A 30 -3.19 5.82 13.38
C ALA A 30 -1.69 6.05 13.10
N ILE A 31 -1.36 6.77 12.02
CA ILE A 31 0.00 7.24 11.74
C ILE A 31 0.11 8.70 12.17
N ASN A 32 0.97 8.97 13.15
CA ASN A 32 1.32 10.32 13.54
C ASN A 32 2.06 11.03 12.40
N LYS A 33 1.41 12.03 11.78
CA LYS A 33 1.97 12.80 10.67
C LYS A 33 3.23 13.60 11.04
N CYS A 34 3.40 13.95 12.33
CA CYS A 34 4.60 14.63 12.79
C CYS A 34 5.80 13.69 13.00
N ALA A 35 5.59 12.37 13.04
CA ALA A 35 6.65 11.39 13.28
C ALA A 35 7.39 10.97 11.98
N GLY A 36 6.95 11.46 10.82
CA GLY A 36 7.58 11.19 9.54
C GLY A 36 8.84 12.04 9.30
N PRO A 37 9.69 11.63 8.35
CA PRO A 37 10.91 12.37 8.03
C PRO A 37 10.64 13.73 7.37
N ASN A 38 9.48 13.90 6.72
CA ASN A 38 9.00 15.17 6.16
C ASN A 38 7.65 15.52 6.80
N PRO A 39 7.64 16.04 8.04
CA PRO A 39 6.40 16.35 8.72
C PRO A 39 5.75 17.61 8.13
N PRO A 40 4.43 17.78 8.26
CA PRO A 40 3.73 18.96 7.73
C PRO A 40 4.13 20.24 8.49
N PRO A 41 3.84 21.44 7.93
CA PRO A 41 4.06 22.71 8.63
C PRO A 41 3.44 22.70 10.03
N GLY A 42 4.20 23.15 11.04
CA GLY A 42 3.79 23.12 12.46
C GLY A 42 4.26 21.87 13.22
N CYS A 43 4.74 20.83 12.54
CA CYS A 43 5.36 19.65 13.16
C CYS A 43 6.90 19.61 13.00
N ASN A 44 7.50 20.57 12.27
CA ASN A 44 8.94 20.57 12.01
C ASN A 44 9.73 20.73 13.32
N PRO A 45 10.70 19.85 13.62
CA PRO A 45 11.55 20.03 14.79
C PRO A 45 12.44 21.29 14.62
N PRO A 46 12.85 21.94 15.73
CA PRO A 46 13.75 23.10 15.66
C PRO A 46 15.01 22.78 14.85
N GLY A 47 15.34 23.66 13.90
CA GLY A 47 16.50 23.47 13.00
C GLY A 47 16.25 22.60 11.77
N ALA A 48 15.02 22.11 11.53
CA ALA A 48 14.66 21.39 10.30
C ALA A 48 14.31 22.31 9.12
N GLU A 49 14.24 23.63 9.32
CA GLU A 49 13.84 24.63 8.31
C GLU A 49 14.69 24.60 7.04
N GLN A 50 15.94 24.13 7.14
CA GLN A 50 16.90 24.09 6.04
C GLN A 50 17.19 22.66 5.56
N LYS A 51 16.50 21.64 6.10
CA LYS A 51 16.71 20.26 5.66
C LYS A 51 15.98 19.99 4.34
N ASN A 52 16.69 19.35 3.42
CA ASN A 52 16.08 18.83 2.20
C ASN A 52 15.13 17.67 2.54
N PRO A 53 13.97 17.57 1.86
CA PRO A 53 13.06 16.44 2.04
C PRO A 53 13.76 15.11 1.75
N THR A 54 13.56 14.12 2.61
CA THR A 54 14.11 12.78 2.43
C THR A 54 13.02 11.79 2.02
N PRO A 55 13.29 10.81 1.15
CA PRO A 55 12.29 9.78 0.83
C PRO A 55 11.82 9.07 2.10
N VAL A 56 10.50 8.87 2.25
CA VAL A 56 9.92 8.14 3.39
C VAL A 56 10.25 6.65 3.33
N ASN A 57 10.37 6.09 2.12
CA ASN A 57 10.64 4.68 1.88
C ASN A 57 11.89 4.53 1.01
N GLU A 58 12.66 3.47 1.24
CA GLU A 58 13.81 3.09 0.38
C GLU A 58 13.36 2.72 -1.04
N TYR A 59 12.13 2.21 -1.17
CA TYR A 59 11.56 1.85 -2.46
C TYR A 59 10.88 3.04 -3.13
N SER A 60 11.49 3.52 -4.21
CA SER A 60 10.82 4.44 -5.15
C SER A 60 9.89 3.64 -6.07
N ARG A 61 8.73 3.23 -5.55
CA ARG A 61 7.63 2.83 -6.44
C ARG A 61 7.10 4.09 -7.12
N GLY A 62 7.78 4.49 -8.19
CA GLY A 62 7.30 5.53 -9.08
C GLY A 62 5.91 5.19 -9.60
N CYS A 63 5.19 6.19 -10.10
CA CYS A 63 3.86 5.93 -10.62
C CYS A 63 3.95 5.10 -11.91
N SER A 64 3.51 3.84 -11.86
CA SER A 64 3.38 2.96 -13.02
C SER A 64 1.92 2.80 -13.42
N LYS A 65 1.64 2.39 -14.67
CA LYS A 65 0.28 2.09 -15.14
C LYS A 65 -0.43 1.06 -14.25
N ILE A 66 0.31 0.11 -13.66
CA ILE A 66 -0.23 -0.91 -12.75
C ILE A 66 -0.74 -0.26 -11.45
N HIS A 67 -0.05 0.78 -10.98
CA HIS A 67 -0.39 1.46 -9.72
C HIS A 67 -1.46 2.54 -9.87
N ARG A 68 -1.95 2.81 -11.10
CA ARG A 68 -3.09 3.70 -11.40
C ARG A 68 -3.09 5.04 -10.64
N CYS A 69 -1.91 5.59 -10.34
CA CYS A 69 -1.87 6.86 -9.64
C CYS A 69 -2.37 7.97 -10.56
N ARG A 70 -3.20 8.84 -9.99
CA ARG A 70 -3.75 10.00 -10.68
C ARG A 70 -2.57 10.93 -10.98
N ARG A 71 -2.26 11.10 -12.25
CA ARG A 71 -1.32 12.12 -12.69
C ARG A 71 -2.12 13.41 -12.72
N ASP A 72 -1.84 14.32 -11.79
CA ASP A 72 -2.33 15.69 -11.85
C ASP A 72 -1.65 16.44 -13.00
#